data_AF-A0A554LVN8-F1
#
_entry.id   AF-A0A554LVN8-F1
#
_cell.length_a   1.000
_cell.length_b   1.000
_cell.length_c   1.000
_cell.angle_alpha   90.00
_cell.angle_beta   90.00
_cell.angle_gamma   90.00
#
_symmetry.space_group_name_H-M   'P 1'
#
loop_
_entity.id
_entity.type
_entity.pdbx_description
1 polymer ?
#
loop_
_entity_poly.entity_id
_entity_poly.type
_entity_poly.pdbx_seq_one_letter_code
_entity_poly.pdbx_strand_id
1 'polypeptide(L)'
;MDHLTALIIQTRGDDIRCLAGGPDKDGKYAGWISLYRGDEYDHDLLSTNPCFQDEASAIKHMQSLVEEIRTMDIENPLDDLPTPEKEMIQTVVEIARMR
;
A
#
# COMPACT_ATOMS: atom_id res chain seq x y z
N MET A 1 -12.03 -17.29 -2.06
CA MET A 1 -10.91 -17.61 -1.15
C MET A 1 -10.16 -16.31 -1.10
N ASP A 2 -10.48 -15.53 -0.08
CA ASP A 2 -10.28 -14.08 -0.14
C ASP A 2 -9.03 -13.78 0.66
N HIS A 3 -7.90 -13.68 -0.04
CA HIS A 3 -6.64 -13.31 0.57
C HIS A 3 -6.57 -11.78 0.66
N LEU A 4 -6.97 -11.24 1.81
CA LEU A 4 -6.67 -9.86 2.19
C LEU A 4 -5.20 -9.81 2.61
N THR A 5 -4.32 -9.41 1.68
CA THR A 5 -2.94 -9.09 2.03
C THR A 5 -2.92 -7.68 2.58
N ALA A 6 -2.82 -7.55 3.91
CA ALA A 6 -2.61 -6.26 4.54
C ALA A 6 -1.24 -5.71 4.14
N LEU A 7 -1.24 -4.54 3.51
CA LEU A 7 -0.04 -3.83 3.10
C LEU A 7 0.63 -3.19 4.33
N ILE A 8 1.46 -3.95 5.06
CA ILE A 8 2.23 -3.40 6.18
C ILE A 8 3.46 -2.68 5.61
N ILE A 9 3.36 -1.37 5.41
CA ILE A 9 4.50 -0.53 4.96
C ILE A 9 4.92 0.38 6.09
N GLN A 10 5.73 -0.18 7.01
CA GLN A 10 6.48 0.58 8.01
C GLN A 10 7.77 -0.16 8.38
N THR A 11 8.67 -0.33 7.41
CA THR A 11 10.07 -0.74 7.62
C THR A 11 10.97 0.47 7.36
N ARG A 12 12.01 0.68 8.18
CA ARG A 12 12.98 1.76 7.95
C ARG A 12 13.62 1.57 6.58
N GLY A 13 13.32 2.48 5.66
CA GLY A 13 13.81 2.46 4.29
C GLY A 13 12.70 2.33 3.27
N ASP A 14 11.55 1.72 3.61
CA ASP A 14 10.52 1.48 2.61
C ASP A 14 9.52 2.65 2.56
N ASP A 15 9.29 3.19 1.37
CA ASP A 15 8.43 4.34 1.11
C ASP A 15 7.34 4.00 0.09
N ILE A 16 6.14 4.55 0.30
CA ILE A 16 5.05 4.47 -0.68
C ILE A 16 4.97 5.81 -1.39
N ARG A 17 5.07 5.77 -2.72
CA ARG A 17 4.86 6.95 -3.54
C ARG A 17 3.61 6.78 -4.38
N CYS A 18 2.72 7.76 -4.31
CA CYS A 18 1.55 7.85 -5.18
C CYS A 18 1.96 8.63 -6.43
N LEU A 19 1.90 7.97 -7.58
CA LEU A 19 2.38 8.51 -8.86
C LEU A 19 1.25 8.54 -9.88
N ALA A 20 1.45 9.33 -10.93
CA ALA A 20 0.56 9.42 -12.08
C ALA A 20 1.37 9.63 -13.38
N GLY A 21 0.69 9.52 -14.51
CA GLY A 21 1.35 9.23 -15.78
C GLY A 21 0.33 9.08 -16.91
N GLY A 22 0.77 9.52 -18.09
CA GLY A 22 -0.10 9.79 -19.23
C GLY A 22 0.20 11.17 -19.83
N PRO A 23 -0.75 11.77 -20.57
CA PRO A 23 -2.05 11.19 -20.91
C PRO A 23 -1.93 10.06 -21.94
N ASP A 24 -2.93 9.20 -21.99
CA ASP A 24 -3.14 8.26 -23.09
C ASP A 24 -3.71 8.95 -24.34
N LYS A 25 -4.05 8.16 -25.38
CA LYS A 25 -4.63 8.67 -26.63
C LYS A 25 -5.97 9.40 -26.45
N ASP A 26 -6.67 9.16 -25.34
CA ASP A 26 -7.98 9.71 -25.01
C ASP A 26 -7.87 10.88 -24.01
N GLY A 27 -6.65 11.33 -23.71
CA GLY A 27 -6.40 12.43 -22.78
C GLY A 27 -6.51 12.04 -21.31
N LYS A 28 -6.44 10.74 -21.00
CA LYS A 28 -6.61 10.21 -19.64
C LYS A 28 -5.30 9.85 -18.96
N TYR A 29 -5.26 10.03 -17.64
CA TYR A 29 -4.13 9.67 -16.80
C TYR A 29 -4.41 8.38 -16.05
N ALA A 30 -3.37 7.58 -15.84
CA ALA A 30 -3.35 6.48 -14.89
C ALA A 30 -2.69 6.93 -13.58
N GLY A 31 -2.97 6.20 -12.50
CA GLY A 31 -2.34 6.35 -11.19
C GLY A 31 -1.74 5.03 -10.70
N TRP A 32 -0.67 5.14 -9.90
CA TRP A 32 0.06 4.03 -9.29
C TRP A 32 0.30 4.29 -7.81
N ILE A 33 0.36 3.20 -7.04
CA ILE A 33 0.93 3.14 -5.71
C ILE A 33 2.20 2.31 -5.85
N SER A 34 3.38 2.92 -5.69
CA SER A 34 4.66 2.25 -5.90
C SER A 34 5.43 2.10 -4.58
N LEU A 35 6.07 0.95 -4.42
CA LEU A 35 7.01 0.69 -3.33
C LEU A 35 8.40 1.17 -3.73
N TYR A 36 9.03 1.92 -2.84
CA TYR A 36 10.43 2.32 -2.91
C TYR A 36 11.19 1.68 -1.75
N ARG A 37 12.41 1.21 -2.00
CA ARG A 37 13.37 0.76 -0.99
C ARG A 37 14.51 1.77 -0.92
N GLY A 38 14.50 2.58 0.12
CA GLY A 38 15.23 3.84 0.19
C GLY A 38 14.68 4.82 -0.85
N ASP A 39 15.55 5.27 -1.75
CA ASP A 39 15.18 6.13 -2.88
C ASP A 39 15.03 5.36 -4.20
N GLU A 40 15.21 4.04 -4.18
CA GLU A 40 15.13 3.20 -5.37
C GLU A 40 13.72 2.65 -5.54
N TYR A 41 13.19 2.78 -6.76
CA TYR A 41 11.94 2.15 -7.16
C TYR A 41 12.09 0.63 -7.12
N ASP A 42 11.15 -0.05 -6.46
CA ASP A 42 11.10 -1.52 -6.43
C ASP A 42 10.04 -2.05 -7.41
N HIS A 43 8.74 -1.85 -7.12
CA HIS A 43 7.63 -2.23 -8.00
C HIS A 43 6.33 -1.46 -7.68
N ASP A 44 5.36 -1.56 -8.59
CA ASP A 44 4.00 -1.05 -8.37
C ASP A 44 3.15 -2.05 -7.59
N LEU A 45 2.57 -1.59 -6.49
CA LEU A 45 1.66 -2.34 -5.63
C LEU A 45 0.24 -2.36 -6.21
N LEU A 46 -0.16 -1.23 -6.80
CA LEU A 46 -1.45 -1.05 -7.43
C LEU A 46 -1.31 -0.07 -8.60
N SER A 47 -2.08 -0.31 -9.65
CA SER A 47 -2.18 0.59 -10.80
C SER A 47 -3.60 0.62 -11.34
N THR A 48 -3.91 1.67 -12.09
CA THR A 48 -5.19 1.85 -12.77
C THR A 48 -4.98 1.92 -14.27
N ASN A 49 -6.00 1.54 -15.05
CA ASN A 49 -6.04 1.96 -16.46
C ASN A 49 -6.24 3.48 -16.54
N PRO A 50 -5.81 4.15 -17.62
CA PRO A 50 -6.05 5.57 -17.80
C PRO A 50 -7.54 5.92 -17.69
N CYS A 51 -7.91 6.66 -16.66
CA CYS A 51 -9.30 7.03 -16.38
C CYS A 51 -9.47 8.41 -15.75
N PHE A 52 -8.39 9.03 -15.27
CA PHE A 52 -8.41 10.35 -14.66
C PHE A 52 -8.30 11.46 -15.71
N GLN A 53 -8.93 12.60 -15.45
CA GLN A 53 -8.92 13.75 -16.37
C GLN A 53 -7.59 14.53 -16.32
N ASP A 54 -6.86 14.40 -15.23
CA ASP A 54 -5.62 15.10 -14.97
C ASP A 54 -4.76 14.30 -13.98
N GLU A 55 -3.46 14.60 -13.95
CA GLU A 55 -2.47 13.95 -13.10
C GLU A 55 -2.77 14.12 -11.61
N ALA A 56 -3.22 15.31 -11.20
CA ALA A 56 -3.49 15.62 -9.79
C ALA A 56 -4.65 14.77 -9.24
N SER A 57 -5.69 14.56 -10.04
CA SER A 57 -6.82 13.70 -9.73
C SER A 57 -6.40 12.23 -9.57
N ALA A 58 -5.48 11.75 -10.41
CA ALA A 58 -4.93 10.40 -10.30
C ALA A 58 -4.12 10.22 -9.00
N ILE A 59 -3.20 11.15 -8.70
CA ILE A 59 -2.39 11.12 -7.47
C ILE A 59 -3.29 11.19 -6.24
N LYS A 60 -4.26 12.12 -6.23
CA LYS A 60 -5.19 12.28 -5.11
C LYS A 60 -6.00 11.01 -4.86
N HIS A 61 -6.45 10.34 -5.91
CA HIS A 61 -7.17 9.08 -5.77
C HIS A 61 -6.29 7.98 -5.16
N MET A 62 -5.03 7.85 -5.62
CA MET A 62 -4.08 6.88 -5.05
C MET A 62 -3.78 7.19 -3.57
N GLN A 63 -3.64 8.46 -3.19
CA GLN A 63 -3.44 8.88 -1.81
C GLN A 63 -4.63 8.51 -0.92
N SER A 64 -5.86 8.77 -1.37
CA SER A 64 -7.07 8.38 -0.64
C SER A 64 -7.16 6.87 -0.45
N LEU A 65 -6.81 6.06 -1.45
CA LEU A 65 -6.74 4.60 -1.29
C LEU A 65 -5.72 4.17 -0.24
N VAL A 66 -4.53 4.78 -0.21
CA VAL A 66 -3.52 4.51 0.82
C VAL A 66 -4.05 4.87 2.21
N GLU A 67 -4.74 6.00 2.35
CA GLU A 67 -5.38 6.40 3.62
C GLU A 67 -6.45 5.41 4.05
N GLU A 68 -7.34 5.01 3.14
CA GLU A 68 -8.37 3.99 3.39
C GLU A 68 -7.74 2.69 3.89
N ILE A 69 -6.72 2.17 3.19
CA ILE A 69 -6.00 0.94 3.58
C ILE A 69 -5.36 1.08 4.96
N ARG A 70 -4.78 2.25 5.28
CA ARG A 70 -4.17 2.51 6.60
C ARG A 70 -5.19 2.59 7.73
N THR A 71 -6.42 2.99 7.43
CA THR A 71 -7.50 3.12 8.41
C THR A 71 -8.39 1.87 8.50
N MET A 72 -8.24 0.91 7.58
CA MET A 72 -8.87 -0.40 7.72
C MET A 72 -8.26 -1.08 8.94
N ASP A 73 -9.03 -1.12 10.03
CA ASP A 73 -8.75 -2.01 11.16
C ASP A 73 -8.65 -3.43 10.59
N ILE A 74 -7.44 -3.99 10.62
CA ILE A 74 -7.23 -5.41 10.39
C ILE A 74 -7.81 -6.08 11.64
N GLU A 75 -9.11 -6.38 11.63
CA GLU A 75 -9.72 -7.19 12.67
C GLU A 75 -8.94 -8.51 12.75
N ASN A 76 -8.17 -8.58 13.82
CA ASN A 76 -7.16 -9.55 14.21
C ASN A 76 -7.45 -11.01 13.80
N PRO A 77 -6.76 -11.59 12.79
CA PRO A 77 -6.82 -13.03 12.51
C PRO A 77 -5.82 -13.87 13.34
N LEU A 78 -5.13 -13.28 14.34
CA LEU A 78 -4.01 -13.92 15.05
C LEU A 78 -4.39 -15.08 15.98
N ASP A 79 -5.68 -15.33 16.21
CA ASP A 79 -6.11 -16.41 17.11
C ASP A 79 -6.15 -17.79 16.43
N ASP A 80 -6.18 -17.86 15.10
CA ASP A 80 -6.21 -19.11 14.33
C ASP A 80 -4.89 -19.49 13.65
N LEU A 81 -3.80 -18.72 13.86
CA LEU A 81 -2.49 -19.01 13.26
C LEU A 81 -1.68 -20.03 14.08
N PRO A 82 -0.99 -20.99 13.45
CA PRO A 82 -0.08 -21.91 14.14
C PRO A 82 1.06 -21.15 14.85
N THR A 83 1.49 -21.68 15.99
CA THR A 83 2.37 -21.03 16.99
C THR A 83 3.62 -20.31 16.44
N PRO A 84 4.34 -20.82 15.42
CA PRO A 84 5.52 -20.13 14.88
C PRO A 84 5.19 -18.79 14.21
N GLU A 85 4.03 -18.70 13.55
CA GLU A 85 3.58 -17.47 12.87
C GLU A 85 3.02 -16.47 13.89
N LYS A 86 2.41 -16.97 14.96
CA LYS A 86 1.96 -16.16 16.10
C LYS A 86 3.12 -15.50 16.85
N GLU A 87 4.23 -16.20 17.07
CA GLU A 87 5.43 -15.64 17.72
C GLU A 87 6.10 -14.56 16.85
N MET A 88 6.15 -14.78 15.53
CA MET A 88 6.68 -13.80 14.58
C MET A 88 5.82 -12.53 14.55
N ILE A 89 4.49 -12.67 14.53
CA ILE A 89 3.60 -11.51 14.50
C ILE A 89 3.50 -10.83 15.88
N GLN A 90 3.58 -11.55 17.00
CA GLN A 90 3.68 -10.94 18.34
C GLN A 90 4.96 -10.10 18.47
N THR A 91 6.09 -10.58 17.93
CA THR A 91 7.33 -9.80 17.88
C THR A 91 7.15 -8.52 17.06
N VAL A 92 6.45 -8.58 15.93
CA VAL A 92 6.12 -7.41 15.10
C VAL A 92 5.20 -6.42 15.84
N VAL A 93 4.21 -6.91 16.61
CA VAL A 93 3.29 -6.08 17.40
C VAL A 93 3.99 -5.43 18.61
N GLU A 94 4.91 -6.13 19.27
CA GLU A 94 5.69 -5.54 20.37
C GLU A 94 6.63 -4.44 19.85
N ILE A 95 7.25 -4.65 18.69
CA ILE A 95 8.06 -3.62 18.01
C ILE A 95 7.18 -2.42 17.62
N ALA A 96 5.95 -2.65 17.16
CA ALA A 96 4.99 -1.60 16.82
C ALA A 96 4.50 -0.77 18.03
N ARG A 97 4.58 -1.31 19.25
CA ARG A 97 4.18 -0.59 20.49
C ARG A 97 5.30 0.24 21.11
N MET A 98 6.52 0.18 20.58
CA MET A 98 7.67 0.87 21.17
C MET A 98 7.93 2.30 20.67
N ARG A 99 7.07 2.93 19.84
CA ARG A 99 6.89 4.40 19.71
C ARG A 99 5.94 4.79 18.58
#